data_AF-A0A232FJH4-F1
#
_entry.id   AF-A0A232FJH4-F1
#
_cell.length_a   1.000
_cell.length_b   1.000
_cell.length_c   1.000
_cell.angle_alpha   90.00
_cell.angle_beta   90.00
_cell.angle_gamma   90.00
#
_symmetry.space_group_name_H-M   'P 1'
#
loop_
_entity.id
_entity.type
_entity.pdbx_description
1 polymer ?
#
loop_
_entity_poly.entity_id
_entity_poly.type
_entity_poly.pdbx_seq_one_letter_code
_entity_poly.pdbx_strand_id
1 'polypeptide(L)'
;MSSLKRISLIISYSEGLNKYSKEANKAKPKTDFSQPSNIKALRELDKPFRMHKLNLVWTKAKHRLTDPKLQSIFSDLKIQDKEEIAYKHYKSDGKDENGLEEARLRKKLIGIMSTYDLLEHFEEVTDPEYLKKPKPFKDVSANRVIKEVFKDKRLNKLWAKAERGGFSHEELEALKEEFNHHQDKIDEYMSLLSEIEDGDPDKHENSLHEKPDILNALENEEEIDNEVPGKKKDYLGKANLLKKKHLDVRSGYDHLEGITAKGPKHREFVEPKVQGLWRMAVEARFSPAELASLKEELMHYETRLLKLRHLHTEAALEAARQGKDYQHNISSESHIKRHASNVEKLHRDIEAKIMQKHQQELVYFNLELQTSSGRFIIMATAISERMIPSVDTLVKYDNPMLVTTRPEKTKEPSTSKTGSAACKVQPTTLTADIRKETIEILNGILPPKEWEEDGQIWKQQISSTPATRLDVINLQEQLDMKLQHRQARETGICPVRRELYTQCFDEIIRQVTINCAERGLLLLRIRDEIQMTMAAYQTLYQSSIAFGMRKALQAEQGKEDLIAAAEELRLQKSELERTVAELKQKFDQAERRAAELREAEEKKHMEEIQFLKKTNQQLKTQLEGILAPKK
;
A
#
# COMPACT_ATOMS: atom_id res chain seq x y z
N MET A 1 -38.90 49.21 -59.00
CA MET A 1 -39.98 48.21 -58.96
C MET A 1 -39.37 46.83 -58.76
N SER A 2 -39.95 45.97 -57.90
CA SER A 2 -39.68 44.51 -57.82
C SER A 2 -38.22 44.08 -57.47
N SER A 3 -37.96 43.08 -56.63
CA SER A 3 -38.81 42.33 -55.70
C SER A 3 -37.92 41.76 -54.59
N LEU A 4 -38.39 41.81 -53.34
CA LEU A 4 -37.62 41.37 -52.16
C LEU A 4 -37.46 39.84 -52.16
N LYS A 5 -36.22 39.35 -52.20
CA LYS A 5 -35.92 37.92 -52.00
C LYS A 5 -36.27 37.54 -50.56
N ARG A 6 -37.34 36.76 -50.41
CA ARG A 6 -37.87 36.32 -49.11
C ARG A 6 -36.90 35.39 -48.40
N ILE A 7 -36.50 35.79 -47.19
CA ILE A 7 -35.95 34.87 -46.19
C ILE A 7 -37.10 33.98 -45.72
N SER A 8 -37.04 32.68 -46.04
CA SER A 8 -38.09 31.74 -45.64
C SER A 8 -37.77 31.20 -44.24
N LEU A 9 -38.42 31.80 -43.23
CA LEU A 9 -38.39 31.30 -41.86
C LEU A 9 -39.08 29.93 -41.80
N ILE A 10 -38.34 28.87 -41.49
CA ILE A 10 -38.93 27.54 -41.27
C ILE A 10 -39.60 27.55 -39.89
N ILE A 11 -40.92 27.71 -39.87
CA ILE A 11 -41.73 27.54 -38.66
C ILE A 11 -41.92 26.05 -38.44
N SER A 12 -41.18 25.50 -37.47
CA SER A 12 -41.33 24.11 -37.04
C SER A 12 -42.66 23.90 -36.32
N TYR A 13 -43.70 23.55 -37.06
CA TYR A 13 -44.92 22.98 -36.49
C TYR A 13 -44.60 21.56 -35.99
N SER A 14 -44.42 21.42 -34.67
CA SER A 14 -44.32 20.11 -34.03
C SER A 14 -45.71 19.49 -33.94
N GLU A 15 -46.07 18.64 -34.90
CA GLU A 15 -47.27 17.81 -34.80
C GLU A 15 -47.13 16.84 -33.61
N GLY A 16 -47.81 17.18 -32.51
CA GLY A 16 -47.93 16.30 -31.36
C GLY A 16 -48.78 15.08 -31.71
N LEU A 17 -48.13 13.96 -32.04
CA LEU A 17 -48.80 12.68 -32.30
C LEU A 17 -49.62 12.25 -31.08
N ASN A 18 -50.93 12.46 -31.19
CA ASN A 18 -51.88 12.18 -30.11
C ASN A 18 -51.99 10.66 -29.88
N LYS A 19 -51.76 10.22 -28.64
CA LYS A 19 -51.68 8.79 -28.25
C LYS A 19 -52.96 7.97 -28.51
N TYR A 20 -54.04 8.62 -28.91
CA TYR A 20 -55.38 8.02 -29.08
C TYR A 20 -55.89 8.06 -30.54
N SER A 21 -54.98 8.06 -31.53
CA SER A 21 -55.36 7.84 -32.94
C SER A 21 -55.99 6.46 -33.16
N LYS A 22 -57.07 6.41 -33.94
CA LYS A 22 -57.79 5.18 -34.35
C LYS A 22 -56.89 4.19 -35.10
N GLU A 23 -55.78 4.65 -35.69
CA GLU A 23 -54.83 3.80 -36.41
C GLU A 23 -53.86 3.09 -35.47
N ALA A 24 -53.48 3.71 -34.35
CA ALA A 24 -52.61 3.10 -33.34
C ALA A 24 -53.29 1.92 -32.60
N ASN A 25 -54.64 1.92 -32.59
CA ASN A 25 -55.47 0.89 -31.96
C ASN A 25 -55.92 -0.24 -32.90
N LYS A 26 -55.41 -0.31 -34.15
CA LYS A 26 -55.62 -1.51 -34.99
C LYS A 26 -54.86 -2.70 -34.39
N ALA A 27 -55.57 -3.81 -34.15
CA ALA A 27 -54.97 -5.03 -33.63
C ALA A 27 -53.89 -5.55 -34.60
N LYS A 28 -52.64 -5.63 -34.11
CA LYS A 28 -51.55 -6.28 -34.86
C LYS A 28 -51.85 -7.78 -35.01
N PRO A 29 -51.55 -8.40 -36.16
CA PRO A 29 -51.83 -9.82 -36.37
C PRO A 29 -51.09 -10.66 -35.34
N LYS A 30 -51.78 -11.66 -34.77
CA LYS A 30 -51.16 -12.67 -33.91
C LYS A 30 -50.26 -13.55 -34.80
N THR A 31 -48.95 -13.32 -34.73
CA THR A 31 -47.98 -14.28 -35.24
C THR A 31 -47.84 -15.41 -34.22
N ASP A 32 -48.44 -16.56 -34.51
CA ASP A 32 -48.18 -17.78 -33.76
C ASP A 32 -46.69 -18.13 -33.87
N PHE A 33 -46.03 -18.25 -32.72
CA PHE A 33 -44.58 -18.45 -32.66
C PHE A 33 -44.24 -19.92 -32.91
N SER A 34 -44.04 -20.27 -34.18
CA SER A 34 -43.16 -21.39 -34.54
C SER A 34 -41.75 -21.12 -34.03
N GLN A 35 -41.00 -22.19 -33.73
CA GLN A 35 -39.66 -22.11 -33.14
C GLN A 35 -38.73 -21.18 -33.94
N PRO A 36 -38.12 -20.15 -33.33
CA PRO A 36 -37.22 -19.24 -34.05
C PRO A 36 -35.84 -19.87 -34.22
N SER A 37 -35.58 -20.45 -35.39
CA SER A 37 -34.27 -20.94 -35.83
C SER A 37 -33.24 -19.83 -36.13
N ASN A 38 -33.38 -18.65 -35.52
CA ASN A 38 -32.56 -17.47 -35.82
C ASN A 38 -32.05 -16.77 -34.55
N ILE A 39 -31.04 -17.41 -33.95
CA ILE A 39 -30.39 -17.00 -32.69
C ILE A 39 -29.82 -15.57 -32.76
N LYS A 40 -29.38 -15.10 -33.94
CA LYS A 40 -28.79 -13.75 -34.10
C LYS A 40 -29.79 -12.63 -33.79
N ALA A 41 -31.08 -12.81 -34.15
CA ALA A 41 -32.11 -11.79 -33.95
C ALA A 41 -32.41 -11.48 -32.47
N LEU A 42 -32.12 -12.41 -31.54
CA LEU A 42 -32.31 -12.17 -30.10
C LEU A 42 -31.34 -11.11 -29.55
N ARG A 43 -30.10 -11.08 -30.05
CA ARG A 43 -29.07 -10.14 -29.58
C ARG A 43 -29.31 -8.70 -30.05
N GLU A 44 -30.14 -8.50 -31.09
CA GLU A 44 -30.51 -7.20 -31.65
C GLU A 44 -31.66 -6.51 -30.89
N LEU A 45 -32.37 -7.21 -29.99
CA LEU A 45 -33.49 -6.65 -29.23
C LEU A 45 -32.99 -5.83 -28.03
N ASP A 46 -32.98 -4.49 -28.13
CA ASP A 46 -32.46 -3.62 -27.06
C ASP A 46 -33.40 -3.39 -25.87
N LYS A 47 -34.72 -3.38 -26.10
CA LYS A 47 -35.73 -3.18 -25.03
C LYS A 47 -36.95 -4.12 -25.20
N PRO A 48 -36.78 -5.45 -25.07
CA PRO A 48 -37.86 -6.40 -25.29
C PRO A 48 -38.90 -6.48 -24.15
N PHE A 49 -38.57 -6.01 -22.94
CA PHE A 49 -39.45 -6.06 -21.78
C PHE A 49 -40.09 -4.69 -21.50
N ARG A 50 -41.27 -4.68 -20.87
CA ARG A 50 -41.95 -3.42 -20.49
C ARG A 50 -41.38 -2.86 -19.19
N MET A 51 -40.89 -3.71 -18.30
CA MET A 51 -40.25 -3.31 -17.05
C MET A 51 -38.77 -2.92 -17.25
N HIS A 52 -38.43 -1.68 -16.89
CA HIS A 52 -37.06 -1.16 -17.02
C HIS A 52 -36.01 -2.01 -16.28
N LYS A 53 -36.33 -2.50 -15.07
CA LYS A 53 -35.45 -3.41 -14.30
C LYS A 53 -35.10 -4.70 -15.06
N LEU A 54 -36.04 -5.25 -15.82
CA LEU A 54 -35.81 -6.47 -16.62
C LEU A 54 -35.00 -6.17 -17.88
N ASN A 55 -35.17 -4.98 -18.49
CA ASN A 55 -34.29 -4.54 -19.57
C ASN A 55 -32.84 -4.33 -19.10
N LEU A 56 -32.60 -3.87 -17.86
CA LEU A 56 -31.24 -3.77 -17.30
C LEU A 56 -30.60 -5.16 -17.13
N VAL A 57 -31.35 -6.13 -16.58
CA VAL A 57 -30.90 -7.53 -16.48
C VAL A 57 -30.65 -8.12 -17.88
N TRP A 58 -31.50 -7.82 -18.86
CA TRP A 58 -31.32 -8.23 -20.25
C TRP A 58 -30.05 -7.65 -20.90
N THR A 59 -29.76 -6.37 -20.69
CA THR A 59 -28.52 -5.76 -21.17
C THR A 59 -27.29 -6.43 -20.55
N LYS A 60 -27.33 -6.78 -19.26
CA LYS A 60 -26.24 -7.57 -18.61
C LYS A 60 -26.15 -8.99 -19.19
N ALA A 61 -27.28 -9.67 -19.35
CA ALA A 61 -27.37 -11.02 -19.91
C ALA A 61 -26.81 -11.10 -21.34
N LYS A 62 -27.13 -10.13 -22.22
CA LYS A 62 -26.55 -10.02 -23.58
C LYS A 62 -25.02 -10.10 -23.54
N HIS A 63 -24.37 -9.41 -22.61
CA HIS A 63 -22.89 -9.32 -22.58
C HIS A 63 -22.21 -10.51 -21.90
N ARG A 64 -22.92 -11.27 -21.05
CA ARG A 64 -22.32 -12.32 -20.20
C ARG A 64 -22.72 -13.76 -20.54
N LEU A 65 -23.86 -13.98 -21.19
CA LEU A 65 -24.39 -15.32 -21.43
C LEU A 65 -24.13 -15.81 -22.87
N THR A 66 -23.88 -17.12 -22.99
CA THR A 66 -23.88 -17.83 -24.26
C THR A 66 -25.29 -17.91 -24.83
N ASP A 67 -25.40 -17.95 -26.15
CA ASP A 67 -26.69 -17.88 -26.85
C ASP A 67 -27.80 -18.86 -26.39
N PRO A 68 -27.54 -20.15 -26.04
CA PRO A 68 -28.59 -21.01 -25.48
C PRO A 68 -29.04 -20.56 -24.08
N LYS A 69 -28.11 -20.10 -23.22
CA LYS A 69 -28.46 -19.51 -21.91
C LYS A 69 -29.22 -18.19 -22.09
N LEU A 70 -28.88 -17.40 -23.11
CA LEU A 70 -29.54 -16.14 -23.46
C LEU A 70 -30.99 -16.35 -23.93
N GLN A 71 -31.27 -17.42 -24.67
CA GLN A 71 -32.64 -17.79 -25.05
C GLN A 71 -33.47 -18.27 -23.85
N SER A 72 -32.86 -19.05 -22.95
CA SER A 72 -33.52 -19.53 -21.72
C SER A 72 -33.90 -18.38 -20.77
N ILE A 73 -32.96 -17.49 -20.45
CA ILE A 73 -33.25 -16.32 -19.61
C ILE A 73 -34.24 -15.35 -20.28
N PHE A 74 -34.27 -15.28 -21.61
CA PHE A 74 -35.27 -14.48 -22.33
C PHE A 74 -36.70 -14.98 -22.08
N SER A 75 -36.92 -16.31 -22.06
CA SER A 75 -38.23 -16.87 -21.69
C SER A 75 -38.59 -16.59 -20.23
N ASP A 76 -37.65 -16.76 -19.30
CA ASP A 76 -37.88 -16.55 -17.86
C ASP A 76 -38.21 -15.07 -17.56
N LEU A 77 -37.44 -14.14 -18.12
CA LEU A 77 -37.69 -12.70 -17.99
C LEU A 77 -39.01 -12.28 -18.66
N LYS A 78 -39.45 -12.95 -19.73
CA LYS A 78 -40.74 -12.69 -20.38
C LYS A 78 -41.93 -13.14 -19.54
N ILE A 79 -41.78 -14.25 -18.81
CA ILE A 79 -42.75 -14.70 -17.80
C ILE A 79 -42.78 -13.71 -16.64
N GLN A 80 -41.61 -13.30 -16.13
CA GLN A 80 -41.50 -12.31 -15.06
C GLN A 80 -42.09 -10.93 -15.44
N ASP A 81 -41.89 -10.45 -16.67
CA ASP A 81 -42.48 -9.18 -17.15
C ASP A 81 -44.01 -9.23 -17.14
N LYS A 82 -44.59 -10.38 -17.55
CA LYS A 82 -46.04 -10.60 -17.52
C LYS A 82 -46.59 -10.63 -16.08
N GLU A 83 -45.89 -11.32 -15.17
CA GLU A 83 -46.29 -11.42 -13.75
C GLU A 83 -46.16 -10.08 -13.02
N GLU A 84 -45.09 -9.31 -13.27
CA GLU A 84 -44.91 -7.96 -12.72
C GLU A 84 -45.99 -6.97 -13.18
N ILE A 85 -46.45 -7.08 -14.42
CA ILE A 85 -47.57 -6.26 -14.93
C ILE A 85 -48.88 -6.67 -14.26
N ALA A 86 -49.15 -7.98 -14.13
CA ALA A 86 -50.32 -8.48 -13.42
C ALA A 86 -50.30 -8.02 -11.94
N TYR A 87 -49.14 -8.07 -11.29
CA TYR A 87 -48.96 -7.58 -9.92
C TYR A 87 -49.18 -6.06 -9.80
N LYS A 88 -48.77 -5.26 -10.78
CA LYS A 88 -49.08 -3.81 -10.77
C LYS A 88 -50.58 -3.53 -10.77
N HIS A 89 -51.37 -4.30 -11.52
CA HIS A 89 -52.83 -4.22 -11.47
C HIS A 89 -53.39 -4.72 -10.13
N TYR A 90 -52.88 -5.85 -9.63
CA TYR A 90 -53.26 -6.40 -8.33
C TYR A 90 -52.97 -5.44 -7.16
N LYS A 91 -51.86 -4.69 -7.23
CA LYS A 91 -51.47 -3.65 -6.29
C LYS A 91 -52.31 -2.38 -6.43
N SER A 92 -52.69 -1.96 -7.65
CA SER A 92 -53.62 -0.83 -7.82
C SER A 92 -55.03 -1.13 -7.31
N ASP A 93 -55.42 -2.40 -7.28
CA ASP A 93 -56.67 -2.86 -6.67
C ASP A 93 -56.61 -2.93 -5.13
N GLY A 94 -55.45 -2.63 -4.50
CA GLY A 94 -55.27 -2.65 -3.04
C GLY A 94 -55.13 -4.05 -2.41
N LYS A 95 -54.94 -5.12 -3.20
CA LYS A 95 -55.07 -6.52 -2.74
C LYS A 95 -53.79 -7.13 -2.13
N ASP A 96 -52.74 -6.34 -1.91
CA ASP A 96 -51.47 -6.77 -1.31
C ASP A 96 -51.02 -5.80 -0.20
N GLU A 97 -51.80 -5.71 0.88
CA GLU A 97 -51.50 -4.85 2.04
C GLU A 97 -50.20 -5.26 2.76
N ASN A 98 -49.87 -6.56 2.74
CA ASN A 98 -48.70 -7.12 3.42
C ASN A 98 -47.42 -7.18 2.53
N GLY A 99 -47.50 -6.77 1.25
CA GLY A 99 -46.38 -6.81 0.31
C GLY A 99 -45.85 -8.21 -0.02
N LEU A 100 -46.64 -9.27 0.22
CA LEU A 100 -46.21 -10.66 0.17
C LEU A 100 -46.01 -11.14 -1.27
N GLU A 101 -46.89 -10.73 -2.19
CA GLU A 101 -46.71 -11.02 -3.62
C GLU A 101 -45.57 -10.17 -4.22
N GLU A 102 -45.34 -8.95 -3.73
CA GLU A 102 -44.15 -8.18 -4.13
C GLU A 102 -42.85 -8.89 -3.71
N ALA A 103 -42.78 -9.36 -2.47
CA ALA A 103 -41.65 -10.12 -1.96
C ALA A 103 -41.46 -11.43 -2.74
N ARG A 104 -42.54 -12.13 -3.11
CA ARG A 104 -42.50 -13.34 -3.93
C ARG A 104 -41.92 -13.08 -5.32
N LEU A 105 -42.35 -12.01 -5.99
CA LEU A 105 -41.81 -11.63 -7.32
C LEU A 105 -40.35 -11.16 -7.25
N ARG A 106 -39.97 -10.41 -6.21
CA ARG A 106 -38.56 -10.02 -5.97
C ARG A 106 -37.68 -11.26 -5.77
N LYS A 107 -38.08 -12.20 -4.91
CA LYS A 107 -37.38 -13.48 -4.68
C LYS A 107 -37.27 -14.31 -5.97
N LYS A 108 -38.33 -14.37 -6.78
CA LYS A 108 -38.32 -15.06 -8.08
C LYS A 108 -37.32 -14.43 -9.07
N LEU A 109 -37.27 -13.09 -9.16
CA LEU A 109 -36.29 -12.39 -10.00
C LEU A 109 -34.84 -12.63 -9.54
N ILE A 110 -34.59 -12.61 -8.23
CA ILE A 110 -33.27 -12.93 -7.64
C ILE A 110 -32.89 -14.38 -7.97
N GLY A 111 -33.81 -15.33 -7.84
CA GLY A 111 -33.59 -16.72 -8.22
C GLY A 111 -33.26 -16.91 -9.70
N ILE A 112 -33.94 -16.19 -10.61
CA ILE A 112 -33.59 -16.17 -12.03
C ILE A 112 -32.16 -15.62 -12.21
N MET A 113 -31.83 -14.48 -11.60
CA MET A 113 -30.49 -13.88 -11.71
C MET A 113 -29.38 -14.78 -11.14
N SER A 114 -29.63 -15.48 -10.04
CA SER A 114 -28.72 -16.47 -9.45
C SER A 114 -28.52 -17.69 -10.37
N THR A 115 -29.61 -18.20 -10.98
CA THR A 115 -29.55 -19.39 -11.88
C THR A 115 -28.67 -19.17 -13.11
N TYR A 116 -28.48 -17.92 -13.53
CA TYR A 116 -27.65 -17.53 -14.68
C TYR A 116 -26.36 -16.76 -14.28
N ASP A 117 -25.93 -16.82 -13.01
CA ASP A 117 -24.70 -16.18 -12.49
C ASP A 117 -24.63 -14.65 -12.75
N LEU A 118 -25.78 -13.96 -12.69
CA LEU A 118 -25.91 -12.51 -12.88
C LEU A 118 -25.97 -11.70 -11.57
N LEU A 119 -25.71 -12.34 -10.42
CA LEU A 119 -25.87 -11.78 -9.07
C LEU A 119 -24.56 -11.24 -8.44
N GLU A 120 -23.45 -11.31 -9.17
CA GLU A 120 -22.04 -11.07 -8.75
C GLU A 120 -21.71 -9.69 -8.10
N HIS A 121 -22.69 -8.81 -7.84
CA HIS A 121 -22.54 -7.47 -7.24
C HIS A 121 -23.61 -7.19 -6.15
N PHE A 122 -24.16 -8.21 -5.50
CA PHE A 122 -25.20 -8.06 -4.46
C PHE A 122 -24.93 -8.90 -3.18
N GLU A 123 -23.70 -9.37 -2.97
CA GLU A 123 -23.35 -10.25 -1.84
C GLU A 123 -23.39 -9.55 -0.46
N GLU A 124 -23.53 -8.22 -0.38
CA GLU A 124 -23.62 -7.47 0.88
C GLU A 124 -25.02 -7.46 1.54
N VAL A 125 -26.08 -8.05 0.95
CA VAL A 125 -27.48 -7.82 1.43
C VAL A 125 -28.38 -9.07 1.46
N THR A 126 -27.85 -10.31 1.54
CA THR A 126 -28.74 -11.48 1.72
C THR A 126 -28.08 -12.66 2.45
N ASP A 127 -28.67 -13.06 3.59
CA ASP A 127 -28.17 -14.14 4.45
C ASP A 127 -28.05 -15.49 3.71
N PRO A 128 -26.91 -16.20 3.81
CA PRO A 128 -26.68 -17.46 3.09
C PRO A 128 -27.61 -18.63 3.49
N GLU A 129 -28.20 -18.61 4.68
CA GLU A 129 -28.88 -19.77 5.29
C GLU A 129 -30.11 -20.28 4.53
N TYR A 130 -30.82 -19.41 3.80
CA TYR A 130 -32.13 -19.75 3.21
C TYR A 130 -32.08 -20.29 1.76
N LEU A 131 -30.88 -20.47 1.18
CA LEU A 131 -30.71 -20.88 -0.22
C LEU A 131 -30.48 -22.40 -0.39
N LYS A 132 -31.58 -23.17 -0.42
CA LYS A 132 -31.53 -24.59 -0.85
C LYS A 132 -31.16 -24.71 -2.34
N LYS A 133 -29.89 -25.02 -2.61
CA LYS A 133 -29.35 -25.30 -3.95
C LYS A 133 -29.95 -26.61 -4.53
N PRO A 134 -30.64 -26.59 -5.68
CA PRO A 134 -31.00 -27.82 -6.40
C PRO A 134 -29.73 -28.44 -7.01
N LYS A 135 -29.65 -29.79 -7.03
CA LYS A 135 -28.46 -30.50 -7.54
C LYS A 135 -28.31 -30.32 -9.06
N PRO A 136 -27.16 -29.85 -9.58
CA PRO A 136 -26.93 -29.78 -11.02
C PRO A 136 -26.62 -31.16 -11.62
N PHE A 137 -27.12 -31.38 -12.83
CA PHE A 137 -26.83 -32.55 -13.67
C PHE A 137 -25.35 -32.54 -14.07
N LYS A 138 -24.64 -33.67 -13.88
CA LYS A 138 -23.24 -33.81 -14.30
C LYS A 138 -23.17 -34.27 -15.75
N ASP A 139 -22.69 -33.40 -16.63
CA ASP A 139 -22.04 -33.83 -17.86
C ASP A 139 -20.52 -33.78 -17.71
N VAL A 140 -19.87 -34.82 -18.20
CA VAL A 140 -18.41 -35.00 -18.19
C VAL A 140 -17.86 -34.51 -19.55
N SER A 141 -16.62 -34.01 -19.54
CA SER A 141 -15.83 -33.58 -20.72
C SER A 141 -16.14 -32.20 -21.32
N ALA A 142 -15.44 -31.18 -20.81
CA ALA A 142 -14.49 -30.42 -21.64
C ALA A 142 -13.51 -29.59 -20.78
N ASN A 143 -12.23 -29.66 -21.15
CA ASN A 143 -11.11 -28.79 -20.74
C ASN A 143 -10.65 -28.86 -19.27
N ARG A 144 -9.35 -29.18 -19.13
CA ARG A 144 -8.59 -29.31 -17.88
C ARG A 144 -8.74 -28.09 -16.97
N VAL A 145 -9.66 -28.16 -16.02
CA VAL A 145 -9.55 -27.43 -14.76
C VAL A 145 -8.21 -27.82 -14.13
N ILE A 146 -7.41 -26.84 -13.70
CA ILE A 146 -6.25 -27.10 -12.83
C ILE A 146 -6.80 -27.89 -11.66
N LYS A 147 -6.32 -29.13 -11.44
CA LYS A 147 -6.84 -29.98 -10.38
C LYS A 147 -6.64 -29.25 -9.06
N GLU A 148 -7.69 -28.66 -8.50
CA GLU A 148 -7.64 -27.96 -7.22
C GLU A 148 -7.43 -29.04 -6.15
N VAL A 149 -6.17 -29.22 -5.75
CA VAL A 149 -5.76 -30.26 -4.80
C VAL A 149 -6.14 -29.84 -3.38
N PHE A 150 -6.11 -28.53 -3.12
CA PHE A 150 -6.39 -27.91 -1.82
C PHE A 150 -7.54 -26.90 -1.92
N LYS A 151 -8.12 -26.50 -0.79
CA LYS A 151 -9.20 -25.49 -0.74
C LYS A 151 -8.65 -24.08 -0.98
N ASP A 152 -7.46 -23.77 -0.47
CA ASP A 152 -6.83 -22.46 -0.66
C ASP A 152 -6.19 -22.28 -2.05
N LYS A 153 -6.63 -21.22 -2.74
CA LYS A 153 -6.09 -20.73 -4.01
C LYS A 153 -4.61 -20.34 -3.94
N ARG A 154 -4.08 -19.89 -2.78
CA ARG A 154 -2.65 -19.62 -2.60
C ARG A 154 -1.85 -20.91 -2.51
N LEU A 155 -2.33 -21.87 -1.73
CA LEU A 155 -1.72 -23.19 -1.58
C LEU A 155 -1.67 -23.94 -2.93
N ASN A 156 -2.74 -23.92 -3.73
CA ASN A 156 -2.74 -24.45 -5.09
C ASN A 156 -1.70 -23.78 -6.04
N LYS A 157 -1.44 -22.47 -5.90
CA LYS A 157 -0.37 -21.79 -6.67
C LYS A 157 1.02 -22.24 -6.25
N LEU A 158 1.23 -22.46 -4.94
CA LEU A 158 2.50 -22.92 -4.38
C LEU A 158 2.76 -24.38 -4.78
N TRP A 159 1.74 -25.22 -4.77
CA TRP A 159 1.77 -26.59 -5.27
C TRP A 159 2.16 -26.66 -6.75
N ALA A 160 1.55 -25.82 -7.58
CA ALA A 160 1.93 -25.70 -9.00
C ALA A 160 3.36 -25.15 -9.20
N LYS A 161 3.97 -24.45 -8.23
CA LYS A 161 5.42 -24.16 -8.25
C LYS A 161 6.23 -25.41 -7.91
N ALA A 162 5.83 -26.17 -6.88
CA ALA A 162 6.48 -27.42 -6.48
C ALA A 162 6.54 -28.46 -7.60
N GLU A 163 5.42 -28.74 -8.27
CA GLU A 163 5.35 -29.68 -9.41
C GLU A 163 6.33 -29.30 -10.54
N ARG A 164 6.64 -28.02 -10.72
CA ARG A 164 7.62 -27.52 -11.70
C ARG A 164 9.06 -27.47 -11.15
N GLY A 165 9.25 -27.57 -9.83
CA GLY A 165 10.54 -27.52 -9.13
C GLY A 165 11.41 -28.77 -9.32
N GLY A 166 10.82 -29.87 -9.81
CA GLY A 166 11.56 -31.09 -10.18
C GLY A 166 11.94 -31.98 -9.00
N PHE A 167 11.15 -31.98 -7.93
CA PHE A 167 11.23 -32.93 -6.81
C PHE A 167 11.05 -34.38 -7.28
N SER A 168 11.56 -35.32 -6.51
CA SER A 168 11.27 -36.75 -6.67
C SER A 168 9.79 -37.05 -6.36
N HIS A 169 9.29 -38.22 -6.75
CA HIS A 169 7.88 -38.57 -6.48
C HIS A 169 7.60 -38.70 -4.97
N GLU A 170 8.56 -39.25 -4.22
CA GLU A 170 8.50 -39.44 -2.77
C GLU A 170 8.60 -38.10 -2.02
N GLU A 171 9.50 -37.22 -2.45
CA GLU A 171 9.60 -35.84 -1.93
C GLU A 171 8.31 -35.05 -2.17
N LEU A 172 7.71 -35.22 -3.35
CA LEU A 172 6.46 -34.57 -3.71
C LEU A 172 5.27 -35.13 -2.92
N GLU A 173 5.27 -36.42 -2.57
CA GLU A 173 4.24 -37.01 -1.70
C GLU A 173 4.37 -36.53 -0.25
N ALA A 174 5.57 -36.50 0.32
CA ALA A 174 5.82 -35.92 1.64
C ALA A 174 5.45 -34.42 1.70
N LEU A 175 5.84 -33.65 0.68
CA LEU A 175 5.45 -32.24 0.56
C LEU A 175 3.93 -32.06 0.47
N LYS A 176 3.21 -33.01 -0.15
CA LYS A 176 1.75 -32.99 -0.22
C LYS A 176 1.10 -33.22 1.15
N GLU A 177 1.69 -34.06 1.98
CA GLU A 177 1.26 -34.26 3.37
C GLU A 177 1.48 -32.97 4.19
N GLU A 178 2.63 -32.31 4.07
CA GLU A 178 2.86 -31.00 4.71
C GLU A 178 1.86 -29.93 4.24
N PHE A 179 1.54 -29.90 2.94
CA PHE A 179 0.50 -29.01 2.39
C PHE A 179 -0.90 -29.34 2.93
N ASN A 180 -1.26 -30.62 3.08
CA ASN A 180 -2.53 -31.03 3.71
C ASN A 180 -2.58 -30.56 5.18
N HIS A 181 -1.53 -30.81 5.96
CA HIS A 181 -1.44 -30.36 7.35
C HIS A 181 -1.46 -28.83 7.48
N HIS A 182 -1.02 -28.10 6.45
CA HIS A 182 -1.16 -26.65 6.40
C HIS A 182 -2.61 -26.22 6.09
N GLN A 183 -3.31 -26.92 5.19
CA GLN A 183 -4.74 -26.72 4.96
C GLN A 183 -5.56 -27.02 6.22
N ASP A 184 -5.24 -28.08 6.97
CA ASP A 184 -5.91 -28.40 8.24
C ASP A 184 -5.76 -27.27 9.27
N LYS A 185 -4.57 -26.66 9.37
CA LYS A 185 -4.32 -25.49 10.24
C LYS A 185 -5.06 -24.23 9.79
N ILE A 186 -5.23 -24.04 8.47
CA ILE A 186 -6.06 -22.94 7.93
C ILE A 186 -7.53 -23.19 8.30
N ASP A 187 -8.02 -24.41 8.11
CA ASP A 187 -9.41 -24.76 8.41
C ASP A 187 -9.72 -24.64 9.92
N GLU A 188 -8.79 -25.05 10.80
CA GLU A 188 -8.88 -24.84 12.25
C GLU A 188 -8.91 -23.34 12.62
N TYR A 189 -8.05 -22.53 11.98
CA TYR A 189 -8.04 -21.08 12.18
C TYR A 189 -9.36 -20.41 11.72
N MET A 190 -9.95 -20.89 10.61
CA MET A 190 -11.25 -20.39 10.13
C MET A 190 -12.42 -20.81 11.02
N SER A 191 -12.38 -22.03 11.61
CA SER A 191 -13.35 -22.44 12.65
C SER A 191 -13.29 -21.51 13.86
N LEU A 192 -12.09 -21.25 14.37
CA LEU A 192 -11.87 -20.36 15.51
C LEU A 192 -12.26 -18.90 15.22
N LEU A 193 -12.19 -18.45 13.96
CA LEU A 193 -12.73 -17.15 13.56
C LEU A 193 -14.27 -17.15 13.62
N SER A 194 -14.93 -18.15 13.03
CA SER A 194 -16.40 -18.31 13.11
C SER A 194 -16.87 -18.33 14.55
N GLU A 195 -16.26 -19.17 15.40
CA GLU A 195 -16.60 -19.29 16.83
C GLU A 195 -16.44 -17.98 17.65
N ILE A 196 -15.66 -17.02 17.15
CA ILE A 196 -15.50 -15.68 17.74
C ILE A 196 -16.49 -14.68 17.14
N GLU A 197 -16.77 -14.79 15.84
CA GLU A 197 -17.70 -13.94 15.08
C GLU A 197 -19.17 -14.25 15.40
N ASP A 198 -19.53 -15.53 15.56
CA ASP A 198 -20.84 -16.03 15.97
C ASP A 198 -21.20 -15.60 17.41
N GLY A 199 -20.20 -15.26 18.22
CA GLY A 199 -20.35 -14.70 19.56
C GLY A 199 -20.78 -15.70 20.65
N ASP A 200 -20.64 -15.28 21.90
CA ASP A 200 -21.22 -15.98 23.05
C ASP A 200 -22.73 -15.67 23.09
N PRO A 201 -23.65 -16.64 22.96
CA PRO A 201 -25.09 -16.38 22.91
C PRO A 201 -25.65 -15.76 24.20
N ASP A 202 -24.87 -15.74 25.28
CA ASP A 202 -25.22 -15.18 26.60
C ASP A 202 -24.81 -13.69 26.75
N LYS A 203 -24.39 -13.02 25.66
CA LYS A 203 -23.94 -11.63 25.66
C LYS A 203 -25.12 -10.64 25.59
N HIS A 204 -25.75 -10.39 26.74
CA HIS A 204 -26.82 -9.40 26.89
C HIS A 204 -26.50 -8.04 26.23
N GLU A 205 -27.50 -7.47 25.53
CA GLU A 205 -27.44 -6.21 24.75
C GLU A 205 -27.05 -4.93 25.52
N ASN A 206 -26.77 -5.02 26.83
CA ASN A 206 -26.46 -3.88 27.70
C ASN A 206 -24.99 -3.85 28.20
N SER A 207 -24.07 -4.56 27.55
CA SER A 207 -22.65 -4.50 27.87
C SER A 207 -21.94 -3.38 27.09
N LEU A 208 -21.76 -2.21 27.73
CA LEU A 208 -21.10 -1.02 27.17
C LEU A 208 -19.57 -1.20 26.98
N HIS A 209 -19.16 -2.04 26.04
CA HIS A 209 -17.77 -2.12 25.58
C HIS A 209 -17.65 -2.42 24.07
N GLU A 210 -18.08 -1.46 23.25
CA GLU A 210 -17.35 -1.17 22.02
C GLU A 210 -16.13 -0.29 22.39
N LYS A 211 -14.94 -0.90 22.44
CA LYS A 211 -13.69 -0.16 22.16
C LYS A 211 -13.39 -0.37 20.67
N PRO A 212 -13.17 0.68 19.86
CA PRO A 212 -12.78 0.50 18.47
C PRO A 212 -11.35 -0.04 18.39
N ASP A 213 -11.13 -1.06 17.56
CA ASP A 213 -9.80 -1.49 17.15
C ASP A 213 -9.10 -0.35 16.40
N ILE A 214 -8.20 0.38 17.06
CA ILE A 214 -6.95 1.04 16.58
C ILE A 214 -6.41 1.88 17.75
N LEU A 215 -5.60 1.29 18.64
CA LEU A 215 -4.39 1.93 19.21
C LEU A 215 -3.53 0.92 20.02
N ASN A 216 -2.62 0.21 19.35
CA ASN A 216 -1.58 -0.56 20.05
C ASN A 216 -0.39 0.35 20.41
N ALA A 217 -0.57 1.14 21.47
CA ALA A 217 0.50 1.71 22.28
C ALA A 217 -0.08 2.04 23.67
N LEU A 218 0.60 1.61 24.75
CA LEU A 218 0.23 1.83 26.17
C LEU A 218 -0.88 0.92 26.77
N GLU A 219 -0.88 -0.40 26.51
CA GLU A 219 -1.69 -1.38 27.30
C GLU A 219 -0.82 -2.42 28.03
N ASN A 220 0.47 -2.14 28.24
CA ASN A 220 1.42 -3.01 28.95
C ASN A 220 1.80 -2.53 30.37
N GLU A 221 1.32 -1.38 30.84
CA GLU A 221 1.71 -0.79 32.14
C GLU A 221 0.58 -0.71 33.18
N GLU A 222 -0.66 -1.11 32.84
CA GLU A 222 -1.81 -1.09 33.78
C GLU A 222 -2.21 -2.49 34.30
N GLU A 223 -1.24 -3.39 34.52
CA GLU A 223 -1.46 -4.56 35.39
C GLU A 223 -1.31 -4.14 36.87
N ILE A 224 -2.36 -3.48 37.41
CA ILE A 224 -2.55 -3.32 38.86
C ILE A 224 -3.94 -3.86 39.25
N ASP A 225 -3.90 -4.98 39.97
CA ASP A 225 -4.90 -5.52 40.91
C ASP A 225 -6.38 -5.17 40.67
N ASN A 226 -7.06 -5.99 39.86
CA ASN A 226 -8.52 -6.16 39.96
C ASN A 226 -8.92 -7.61 39.69
N GLU A 227 -8.84 -8.46 40.72
CA GLU A 227 -9.35 -9.84 40.69
C GLU A 227 -10.88 -9.85 40.56
N VAL A 228 -11.38 -10.12 39.35
CA VAL A 228 -12.78 -10.51 39.11
C VAL A 228 -12.80 -11.96 38.61
N PRO A 229 -13.26 -12.93 39.41
CA PRO A 229 -13.25 -14.35 39.04
C PRO A 229 -14.06 -14.69 37.78
N GLY A 230 -13.55 -15.63 36.99
CA GLY A 230 -14.32 -16.36 35.98
C GLY A 230 -14.16 -15.85 34.54
N LYS A 231 -14.93 -14.82 34.14
CA LYS A 231 -15.23 -14.59 32.71
C LYS A 231 -14.18 -13.80 31.90
N LYS A 232 -13.33 -12.97 32.51
CA LYS A 232 -12.35 -12.14 31.75
C LYS A 232 -11.19 -12.90 31.11
N LYS A 233 -10.78 -14.05 31.68
CA LYS A 233 -9.65 -14.85 31.15
C LYS A 233 -9.97 -15.55 29.83
N ASP A 234 -11.24 -15.85 29.55
CA ASP A 234 -11.62 -16.68 28.42
C ASP A 234 -11.54 -15.93 27.08
N TYR A 235 -12.00 -14.69 27.02
CA TYR A 235 -11.87 -13.83 25.83
C TYR A 235 -10.42 -13.48 25.51
N LEU A 236 -9.61 -13.10 26.51
CA LEU A 236 -8.20 -12.83 26.32
C LEU A 236 -7.42 -14.11 25.94
N GLY A 237 -7.80 -15.26 26.51
CA GLY A 237 -7.29 -16.58 26.13
C GLY A 237 -7.59 -16.94 24.67
N LYS A 238 -8.84 -16.80 24.23
CA LYS A 238 -9.28 -17.02 22.85
C LYS A 238 -8.60 -16.05 21.87
N ALA A 239 -8.50 -14.77 22.19
CA ALA A 239 -7.79 -13.79 21.36
C ALA A 239 -6.28 -14.08 21.25
N ASN A 240 -5.63 -14.51 22.33
CA ASN A 240 -4.23 -14.91 22.31
C ASN A 240 -4.01 -16.25 21.57
N LEU A 241 -4.96 -17.19 21.67
CA LEU A 241 -4.97 -18.41 20.88
C LEU A 241 -5.13 -18.11 19.38
N LEU A 242 -6.03 -17.19 19.01
CA LEU A 242 -6.22 -16.74 17.62
C LEU A 242 -4.95 -16.07 17.06
N LYS A 243 -4.32 -15.17 17.83
CA LYS A 243 -3.03 -14.55 17.47
C LYS A 243 -1.94 -15.62 17.25
N LYS A 244 -1.86 -16.62 18.14
CA LYS A 244 -0.91 -17.74 18.02
C LYS A 244 -1.19 -18.56 16.76
N LYS A 245 -2.43 -19.00 16.53
CA LYS A 245 -2.82 -19.77 15.34
C LYS A 245 -2.57 -19.00 14.04
N HIS A 246 -2.80 -17.69 14.02
CA HIS A 246 -2.47 -16.83 12.87
C HIS A 246 -0.95 -16.81 12.57
N LEU A 247 -0.11 -16.75 13.61
CA LEU A 247 1.35 -16.87 13.46
C LEU A 247 1.79 -18.27 13.02
N ASP A 248 1.13 -19.32 13.50
CA ASP A 248 1.40 -20.72 13.12
C ASP A 248 1.00 -20.98 11.64
N VAL A 249 -0.10 -20.38 11.17
CA VAL A 249 -0.49 -20.40 9.75
C VAL A 249 0.51 -19.59 8.92
N ARG A 250 0.88 -18.37 9.33
CA ARG A 250 1.84 -17.56 8.58
C ARG A 250 3.22 -18.24 8.45
N SER A 251 3.78 -18.72 9.57
CA SER A 251 5.08 -19.39 9.58
C SER A 251 5.04 -20.74 8.85
N GLY A 252 3.93 -21.47 8.90
CA GLY A 252 3.71 -22.66 8.08
C GLY A 252 3.72 -22.36 6.57
N TYR A 253 3.06 -21.29 6.14
CA TYR A 253 3.09 -20.87 4.74
C TYR A 253 4.50 -20.45 4.29
N ASP A 254 5.19 -19.64 5.09
CA ASP A 254 6.57 -19.20 4.82
C ASP A 254 7.55 -20.39 4.77
N HIS A 255 7.31 -21.44 5.58
CA HIS A 255 8.07 -22.69 5.56
C HIS A 255 7.85 -23.49 4.26
N LEU A 256 6.59 -23.65 3.83
CA LEU A 256 6.26 -24.29 2.55
C LEU A 256 6.80 -23.50 1.35
N GLU A 257 6.75 -22.16 1.38
CA GLU A 257 7.38 -21.34 0.34
C GLU A 257 8.90 -21.53 0.33
N GLY A 258 9.52 -21.65 1.51
CA GLY A 258 10.93 -22.01 1.65
C GLY A 258 11.30 -23.39 1.09
N ILE A 259 10.48 -24.43 1.31
CA ILE A 259 10.73 -25.77 0.78
C ILE A 259 10.49 -25.81 -0.73
N THR A 260 9.37 -25.26 -1.22
CA THR A 260 9.08 -25.21 -2.67
C THR A 260 10.10 -24.37 -3.45
N ALA A 261 10.72 -23.37 -2.82
CA ALA A 261 11.83 -22.62 -3.40
C ALA A 261 13.16 -23.40 -3.42
N LYS A 262 13.34 -24.44 -2.60
CA LYS A 262 14.58 -25.26 -2.53
C LYS A 262 14.60 -26.46 -3.48
N GLY A 263 13.64 -26.59 -4.40
CA GLY A 263 13.52 -27.76 -5.27
C GLY A 263 14.77 -28.02 -6.12
N PRO A 264 15.02 -29.27 -6.57
CA PRO A 264 16.25 -29.68 -7.25
C PRO A 264 16.63 -28.90 -8.52
N LYS A 265 15.70 -28.13 -9.11
CA LYS A 265 15.92 -27.23 -10.26
C LYS A 265 15.95 -25.73 -9.93
N HIS A 266 15.98 -25.35 -8.65
CA HIS A 266 16.11 -23.93 -8.27
C HIS A 266 17.47 -23.35 -8.69
N ARG A 267 17.56 -22.01 -8.76
CA ARG A 267 18.85 -21.31 -8.89
C ARG A 267 19.79 -21.81 -7.80
N GLU A 268 21.03 -22.12 -8.13
CA GLU A 268 21.90 -22.93 -7.27
C GLU A 268 22.21 -22.30 -5.89
N PHE A 269 21.89 -21.01 -5.70
CA PHE A 269 21.94 -20.28 -4.44
C PHE A 269 20.71 -19.36 -4.31
N VAL A 270 20.24 -19.12 -3.08
CA VAL A 270 19.13 -18.21 -2.75
C VAL A 270 19.61 -16.76 -2.64
N GLU A 271 20.78 -16.54 -2.05
CA GLU A 271 21.32 -15.21 -1.73
C GLU A 271 21.96 -14.53 -2.97
N PRO A 272 21.56 -13.30 -3.35
CA PRO A 272 22.06 -12.63 -4.55
C PRO A 272 23.58 -12.43 -4.61
N LYS A 273 24.24 -12.23 -3.46
CA LYS A 273 25.71 -12.11 -3.39
C LYS A 273 26.42 -13.42 -3.76
N VAL A 274 25.88 -14.55 -3.30
CA VAL A 274 26.41 -15.89 -3.59
C VAL A 274 26.16 -16.26 -5.05
N GLN A 275 24.99 -15.89 -5.61
CA GLN A 275 24.70 -15.99 -7.05
C GLN A 275 25.69 -15.18 -7.91
N GLY A 276 26.12 -13.99 -7.45
CA GLY A 276 27.12 -13.16 -8.12
C GLY A 276 28.50 -13.82 -8.16
N LEU A 277 28.98 -14.28 -7.00
CA LEU A 277 30.24 -15.03 -6.89
C LEU A 277 30.22 -16.30 -7.76
N TRP A 278 29.13 -17.05 -7.73
CA TRP A 278 28.99 -18.26 -8.55
C TRP A 278 29.04 -17.98 -10.05
N ARG A 279 28.41 -16.90 -10.52
CA ARG A 279 28.47 -16.51 -11.94
C ARG A 279 29.92 -16.21 -12.36
N MET A 280 30.64 -15.41 -11.57
CA MET A 280 32.05 -15.11 -11.84
C MET A 280 32.93 -16.36 -11.78
N ALA A 281 32.61 -17.33 -10.91
CA ALA A 281 33.29 -18.62 -10.87
C ALA A 281 33.02 -19.48 -12.13
N VAL A 282 31.78 -19.56 -12.60
CA VAL A 282 31.44 -20.27 -13.86
C VAL A 282 32.10 -19.58 -15.07
N GLU A 283 32.21 -18.26 -15.06
CA GLU A 283 32.88 -17.49 -16.12
C GLU A 283 34.41 -17.69 -16.12
N ALA A 284 35.04 -17.88 -14.95
CA ALA A 284 36.50 -18.05 -14.77
C ALA A 284 37.02 -19.50 -15.00
N ARG A 285 36.29 -20.31 -15.76
CA ARG A 285 36.68 -21.65 -16.28
C ARG A 285 37.44 -22.58 -15.33
N PHE A 286 36.99 -22.69 -14.08
CA PHE A 286 37.49 -23.69 -13.14
C PHE A 286 37.34 -25.12 -13.67
N SER A 287 38.24 -26.03 -13.25
CA SER A 287 38.06 -27.47 -13.50
C SER A 287 36.76 -27.97 -12.89
N PRO A 288 36.03 -28.93 -13.50
CA PRO A 288 34.77 -29.45 -12.94
C PRO A 288 34.86 -29.94 -11.49
N ALA A 289 36.03 -30.45 -11.06
CA ALA A 289 36.27 -30.86 -9.68
C ALA A 289 36.52 -29.66 -8.73
N GLU A 290 37.23 -28.63 -9.19
CA GLU A 290 37.42 -27.38 -8.44
C GLU A 290 36.10 -26.63 -8.29
N LEU A 291 35.28 -26.60 -9.35
CA LEU A 291 33.96 -25.99 -9.38
C LEU A 291 32.98 -26.71 -8.44
N ALA A 292 33.05 -28.04 -8.32
CA ALA A 292 32.29 -28.79 -7.33
C ALA A 292 32.71 -28.46 -5.88
N SER A 293 34.01 -28.39 -5.60
CA SER A 293 34.54 -27.99 -4.29
C SER A 293 34.16 -26.55 -3.93
N LEU A 294 34.28 -25.61 -4.88
CA LEU A 294 33.88 -24.22 -4.72
C LEU A 294 32.36 -24.07 -4.51
N LYS A 295 31.54 -24.94 -5.13
CA LYS A 295 30.09 -25.00 -4.89
C LYS A 295 29.79 -25.38 -3.44
N GLU A 296 30.50 -26.36 -2.88
CA GLU A 296 30.36 -26.76 -1.47
C GLU A 296 30.79 -25.63 -0.52
N GLU A 297 31.91 -24.95 -0.81
CA GLU A 297 32.33 -23.75 -0.05
C GLU A 297 31.28 -22.62 -0.11
N LEU A 298 30.67 -22.36 -1.27
CA LEU A 298 29.61 -21.37 -1.44
C LEU A 298 28.31 -21.76 -0.73
N MET A 299 27.94 -23.05 -0.70
CA MET A 299 26.79 -23.56 0.07
C MET A 299 27.00 -23.40 1.58
N HIS A 300 28.21 -23.66 2.07
CA HIS A 300 28.58 -23.40 3.46
C HIS A 300 28.60 -21.91 3.80
N TYR A 301 29.07 -21.06 2.88
CA TYR A 301 29.02 -19.60 3.02
C TYR A 301 27.58 -19.10 3.09
N GLU A 302 26.69 -19.54 2.18
CA GLU A 302 25.26 -19.22 2.18
C GLU A 302 24.58 -19.65 3.49
N THR A 303 24.83 -20.89 3.94
CA THR A 303 24.27 -21.42 5.20
C THR A 303 24.67 -20.56 6.40
N ARG A 304 25.93 -20.09 6.45
CA ARG A 304 26.42 -19.20 7.52
C ARG A 304 25.85 -17.78 7.38
N LEU A 305 25.64 -17.28 6.17
CA LEU A 305 24.98 -16.01 5.87
C LEU A 305 23.52 -16.00 6.36
N LEU A 306 22.77 -17.05 6.04
CA LEU A 306 21.38 -17.22 6.50
C LEU A 306 21.30 -17.34 8.03
N LYS A 307 22.23 -18.07 8.66
CA LYS A 307 22.33 -18.14 10.12
C LYS A 307 22.66 -16.78 10.75
N LEU A 308 23.55 -15.99 10.14
CA LEU A 308 23.85 -14.64 10.59
C LEU A 308 22.63 -13.71 10.47
N ARG A 309 21.88 -13.79 9.35
CA ARG A 309 20.61 -13.06 9.18
C ARG A 309 19.59 -13.44 10.25
N HIS A 310 19.43 -14.74 10.55
CA HIS A 310 18.56 -15.21 11.64
C HIS A 310 18.93 -14.59 12.98
N LEU A 311 20.22 -14.66 13.36
CA LEU A 311 20.71 -14.08 14.62
C LEU A 311 20.48 -12.57 14.71
N HIS A 312 20.62 -11.82 13.61
CA HIS A 312 20.28 -10.40 13.56
C HIS A 312 18.78 -10.15 13.68
N THR A 313 17.92 -10.94 13.02
CA THR A 313 16.45 -10.79 13.16
C THR A 313 15.98 -11.18 14.56
N GLU A 314 16.57 -12.19 15.17
CA GLU A 314 16.29 -12.65 16.53
C GLU A 314 16.70 -11.58 17.55
N ALA A 315 17.91 -11.01 17.43
CA ALA A 315 18.35 -9.90 18.26
C ALA A 315 17.49 -8.63 18.08
N ALA A 316 17.02 -8.35 16.86
CA ALA A 316 16.13 -7.22 16.59
C ALA A 316 14.71 -7.43 17.18
N LEU A 317 14.19 -8.65 17.12
CA LEU A 317 12.91 -9.02 17.75
C LEU A 317 13.01 -8.97 19.27
N GLU A 318 14.12 -9.40 19.85
CA GLU A 318 14.33 -9.35 21.30
C GLU A 318 14.53 -7.92 21.80
N ALA A 319 15.27 -7.08 21.05
CA ALA A 319 15.37 -5.64 21.31
C ALA A 319 14.01 -4.92 21.18
N ALA A 320 13.13 -5.36 20.28
CA ALA A 320 11.77 -4.84 20.15
C ALA A 320 10.82 -5.32 21.27
N ARG A 321 11.10 -6.47 21.90
CA ARG A 321 10.36 -6.97 23.07
C ARG A 321 10.76 -6.29 24.38
N GLN A 322 12.05 -6.04 24.57
CA GLN A 322 12.62 -5.59 25.86
C GLN A 322 12.78 -4.06 25.94
N GLY A 323 11.73 -3.30 25.63
CA GLY A 323 11.77 -1.83 25.62
C GLY A 323 12.18 -1.22 26.97
N LYS A 324 13.44 -0.76 27.08
CA LYS A 324 14.05 -0.02 28.21
C LYS A 324 14.00 -0.72 29.59
N ASP A 325 14.87 -1.70 29.78
CA ASP A 325 16.05 -1.56 30.65
C ASP A 325 16.69 -2.93 30.85
N TYR A 326 17.68 -3.25 30.01
CA TYR A 326 18.47 -4.47 30.14
C TYR A 326 19.95 -4.14 30.18
N GLN A 327 20.65 -4.65 31.19
CA GLN A 327 22.11 -4.55 31.26
C GLN A 327 22.70 -5.25 30.04
N HIS A 328 23.33 -4.44 29.18
CA HIS A 328 23.91 -4.81 27.90
C HIS A 328 24.62 -6.18 27.95
N ASN A 329 23.99 -7.22 27.39
CA ASN A 329 24.59 -8.56 27.38
C ASN A 329 25.71 -8.61 26.33
N ILE A 330 26.89 -8.14 26.72
CA ILE A 330 28.11 -8.10 25.89
C ILE A 330 28.40 -9.47 25.26
N SER A 331 27.98 -10.58 25.90
CA SER A 331 28.15 -11.93 25.38
C SER A 331 27.41 -12.16 24.06
N SER A 332 26.11 -11.88 23.98
CA SER A 332 25.31 -12.17 22.76
C SER A 332 25.77 -11.31 21.58
N GLU A 333 26.03 -10.02 21.81
CA GLU A 333 26.55 -9.13 20.76
C GLU A 333 27.98 -9.52 20.34
N SER A 334 28.85 -9.95 21.26
CA SER A 334 30.18 -10.46 20.91
C SER A 334 30.11 -11.78 20.13
N HIS A 335 29.08 -12.60 20.33
CA HIS A 335 28.82 -13.80 19.54
C HIS A 335 28.35 -13.45 18.12
N ILE A 336 27.43 -12.49 17.98
CA ILE A 336 26.99 -11.98 16.67
C ILE A 336 28.17 -11.36 15.91
N LYS A 337 29.00 -10.53 16.56
CA LYS A 337 30.23 -9.96 15.97
C LYS A 337 31.22 -11.05 15.54
N ARG A 338 31.46 -12.07 16.37
CA ARG A 338 32.29 -13.23 15.99
C ARG A 338 31.73 -13.99 14.79
N HIS A 339 30.41 -14.20 14.72
CA HIS A 339 29.78 -14.82 13.55
C HIS A 339 29.88 -13.94 12.29
N ALA A 340 29.70 -12.62 12.41
CA ALA A 340 29.85 -11.67 11.32
C ALA A 340 31.29 -11.67 10.76
N SER A 341 32.31 -11.52 11.61
CA SER A 341 33.71 -11.56 11.18
C SER A 341 34.11 -12.90 10.54
N ASN A 342 33.57 -14.02 11.01
CA ASN A 342 33.80 -15.34 10.41
C ASN A 342 33.12 -15.49 9.03
N VAL A 343 31.95 -14.88 8.83
CA VAL A 343 31.26 -14.83 7.53
C VAL A 343 31.98 -13.90 6.56
N GLU A 344 32.43 -12.73 7.02
CA GLU A 344 33.27 -11.82 6.22
C GLU A 344 34.60 -12.45 5.82
N LYS A 345 35.25 -13.20 6.71
CA LYS A 345 36.51 -13.88 6.37
C LYS A 345 36.27 -14.91 5.24
N LEU A 346 35.26 -15.77 5.38
CA LEU A 346 34.89 -16.70 4.31
C LEU A 346 34.53 -16.00 3.00
N HIS A 347 33.83 -14.85 3.07
CA HIS A 347 33.52 -14.06 1.89
C HIS A 347 34.80 -13.62 1.16
N ARG A 348 35.76 -13.03 1.89
CA ARG A 348 37.04 -12.56 1.34
C ARG A 348 37.89 -13.72 0.81
N ASP A 349 37.93 -14.85 1.53
CA ASP A 349 38.69 -16.04 1.13
C ASP A 349 38.14 -16.64 -0.19
N ILE A 350 36.81 -16.73 -0.33
CA ILE A 350 36.14 -17.23 -1.55
C ILE A 350 36.25 -16.23 -2.71
N GLU A 351 36.03 -14.94 -2.44
CA GLU A 351 36.16 -13.87 -3.44
C GLU A 351 37.58 -13.78 -3.97
N ALA A 352 38.60 -13.87 -3.10
CA ALA A 352 40.01 -13.88 -3.50
C ALA A 352 40.36 -15.09 -4.39
N LYS A 353 39.86 -16.30 -4.06
CA LYS A 353 40.05 -17.49 -4.92
C LYS A 353 39.47 -17.29 -6.32
N ILE A 354 38.25 -16.74 -6.41
CA ILE A 354 37.56 -16.49 -7.69
C ILE A 354 38.28 -15.39 -8.48
N MET A 355 38.59 -14.26 -7.84
CA MET A 355 39.25 -13.12 -8.47
C MET A 355 40.67 -13.46 -8.93
N GLN A 356 41.44 -14.23 -8.17
CA GLN A 356 42.79 -14.64 -8.56
C GLN A 356 42.78 -15.50 -9.84
N LYS A 357 41.82 -16.43 -9.97
CA LYS A 357 41.67 -17.26 -11.18
C LYS A 357 41.15 -16.45 -12.37
N HIS A 358 40.16 -15.59 -12.15
CA HIS A 358 39.66 -14.70 -13.19
C HIS A 358 40.75 -13.73 -13.70
N GLN A 359 41.58 -13.18 -12.81
CA GLN A 359 42.74 -12.36 -13.17
C GLN A 359 43.81 -13.16 -13.92
N GLN A 360 44.06 -14.43 -13.55
CA GLN A 360 44.96 -15.30 -14.31
C GLN A 360 44.46 -15.49 -15.75
N GLU A 361 43.17 -15.78 -15.97
CA GLU A 361 42.61 -15.87 -17.32
C GLU A 361 42.69 -14.55 -18.08
N LEU A 362 42.39 -13.41 -17.45
CA LEU A 362 42.55 -12.09 -18.09
C LEU A 362 44.00 -11.78 -18.46
N VAL A 363 44.99 -12.20 -17.66
CA VAL A 363 46.41 -12.05 -18.00
C VAL A 363 46.81 -12.96 -19.16
N TYR A 364 46.35 -14.22 -19.18
CA TYR A 364 46.59 -15.13 -20.31
C TYR A 364 45.95 -14.61 -21.61
N PHE A 365 44.71 -14.13 -21.56
CA PHE A 365 44.00 -13.54 -22.70
C PHE A 365 44.69 -12.26 -23.21
N ASN A 366 45.20 -11.41 -22.32
CA ASN A 366 46.00 -10.24 -22.71
C ASN A 366 47.37 -10.64 -23.30
N LEU A 367 48.00 -11.73 -22.85
CA LEU A 367 49.24 -12.25 -23.47
C LEU A 367 48.99 -12.84 -24.87
N GLU A 368 47.87 -13.52 -25.09
CA GLU A 368 47.44 -13.98 -26.42
C GLU A 368 47.13 -12.79 -27.37
N LEU A 369 46.61 -11.68 -26.84
CA LEU A 369 46.43 -10.44 -27.59
C LEU A 369 47.74 -9.68 -27.86
N GLN A 370 48.71 -9.70 -26.92
CA GLN A 370 50.02 -9.07 -27.10
C GLN A 370 50.93 -9.83 -28.09
N THR A 371 50.81 -11.15 -28.18
CA THR A 371 51.54 -11.94 -29.20
C THR A 371 50.95 -11.81 -30.61
N SER A 372 49.70 -11.36 -30.74
CA SER A 372 49.01 -11.19 -32.02
C SER A 372 48.91 -9.73 -32.54
N SER A 373 49.17 -8.72 -31.71
CA SER A 373 49.13 -7.30 -32.13
C SER A 373 50.29 -6.45 -31.58
N GLY A 374 51.47 -6.59 -32.16
CA GLY A 374 52.59 -5.70 -31.88
C GLY A 374 52.48 -4.34 -32.60
N ARG A 375 52.27 -3.24 -31.84
CA ARG A 375 52.88 -1.89 -31.97
C ARG A 375 51.98 -0.74 -31.44
N PHE A 376 52.65 0.34 -31.01
CA PHE A 376 52.19 1.71 -30.73
C PHE A 376 51.50 2.03 -29.38
N ILE A 377 52.38 2.32 -28.41
CA ILE A 377 52.20 2.91 -27.07
C ILE A 377 53.55 3.63 -26.80
N ILE A 378 53.70 4.92 -26.46
CA ILE A 378 52.78 6.07 -26.26
C ILE A 378 53.50 7.36 -26.79
N MET A 379 52.77 8.39 -27.22
CA MET A 379 53.18 9.80 -27.05
C MET A 379 51.97 10.63 -26.59
N ALA A 380 51.97 11.01 -25.31
CA ALA A 380 50.96 11.88 -24.72
C ALA A 380 51.52 13.30 -24.63
N THR A 381 50.94 14.24 -25.37
CA THR A 381 51.22 15.68 -25.23
C THR A 381 50.06 16.34 -24.50
N ALA A 382 50.34 16.86 -23.30
CA ALA A 382 49.41 17.70 -22.57
C ALA A 382 49.23 19.05 -23.28
N ILE A 383 48.00 19.56 -23.29
CA ILE A 383 47.69 20.95 -23.63
C ILE A 383 46.82 21.50 -22.50
N SER A 384 47.30 22.57 -21.86
CA SER A 384 46.60 23.25 -20.77
C SER A 384 45.71 24.38 -21.30
N GLU A 385 44.60 24.59 -20.58
CA GLU A 385 43.88 25.86 -20.40
C GLU A 385 43.44 26.71 -21.62
N ARG A 386 42.11 26.85 -21.72
CA ARG A 386 41.47 28.14 -21.43
C ARG A 386 40.26 27.93 -20.51
N MET A 387 40.20 28.63 -19.39
CA MET A 387 39.01 28.65 -18.55
C MET A 387 37.91 29.47 -19.24
N ILE A 388 36.90 28.76 -19.73
CA ILE A 388 35.56 29.29 -20.01
C ILE A 388 34.69 28.79 -18.84
N PRO A 389 33.72 29.56 -18.32
CA PRO A 389 32.81 29.04 -17.30
C PRO A 389 32.10 27.81 -17.85
N SER A 390 32.45 26.63 -17.34
CA SER A 390 31.79 25.40 -17.77
C SER A 390 30.36 25.45 -17.25
N VAL A 391 29.41 25.68 -18.16
CA VAL A 391 28.00 25.41 -17.90
C VAL A 391 27.91 23.92 -17.58
N ASP A 392 27.81 23.58 -16.29
CA ASP A 392 27.97 22.22 -15.76
C ASP A 392 26.73 21.35 -16.07
N THR A 393 26.43 21.20 -17.35
CA THR A 393 25.22 20.58 -17.87
C THR A 393 25.54 19.30 -18.66
N LEU A 394 24.56 18.40 -18.76
CA LEU A 394 24.66 17.19 -19.60
C LEU A 394 24.09 17.40 -21.02
N VAL A 395 23.39 18.51 -21.27
CA VAL A 395 22.79 18.83 -22.57
C VAL A 395 23.85 19.46 -23.49
N LYS A 396 23.92 19.00 -24.74
CA LYS A 396 24.89 19.48 -25.74
C LYS A 396 24.39 20.78 -26.40
N TYR A 397 25.08 21.88 -26.09
CA TYR A 397 24.88 23.19 -26.71
C TYR A 397 25.94 23.46 -27.79
N ASP A 398 25.61 24.33 -28.75
CA ASP A 398 26.59 24.89 -29.69
C ASP A 398 27.38 26.04 -29.01
N ASN A 399 28.39 26.59 -29.72
CA ASN A 399 29.18 27.71 -29.20
C ASN A 399 28.31 28.98 -29.06
N PRO A 400 28.50 29.80 -28.01
CA PRO A 400 27.73 31.02 -27.82
C PRO A 400 28.00 32.04 -28.92
N MET A 401 26.95 32.73 -29.36
CA MET A 401 27.01 33.76 -30.40
C MET A 401 26.57 35.12 -29.86
N LEU A 402 27.29 36.17 -30.26
CA LEU A 402 26.98 37.55 -29.90
C LEU A 402 25.76 38.07 -30.68
N VAL A 403 24.69 38.45 -29.97
CA VAL A 403 23.47 39.03 -30.55
C VAL A 403 23.73 40.48 -30.93
N THR A 404 24.15 40.72 -32.17
CA THR A 404 24.44 42.07 -32.66
C THR A 404 23.13 42.79 -33.03
N THR A 405 22.66 43.70 -32.18
CA THR A 405 21.50 44.57 -32.44
C THR A 405 21.80 45.63 -33.51
N ARG A 406 21.69 45.26 -34.78
CA ARG A 406 21.58 46.22 -35.90
C ARG A 406 20.11 46.44 -36.25
N PRO A 407 19.60 47.68 -36.31
CA PRO A 407 18.27 47.93 -36.84
C PRO A 407 18.24 47.59 -38.33
N GLU A 408 17.23 46.84 -38.76
CA GLU A 408 17.03 46.50 -40.16
C GLU A 408 16.83 47.76 -41.00
N LYS A 409 17.69 47.96 -42.01
CA LYS A 409 17.42 48.93 -43.07
C LYS A 409 16.62 48.25 -44.18
N THR A 410 15.35 48.64 -44.28
CA THR A 410 14.46 48.37 -45.40
C THR A 410 15.18 48.59 -46.74
N LYS A 411 15.06 47.62 -47.66
CA LYS A 411 15.43 47.80 -49.06
C LYS A 411 14.25 47.46 -49.95
N GLU A 412 13.64 48.51 -50.48
CA GLU A 412 12.67 48.43 -51.57
C GLU A 412 13.37 48.23 -52.95
N PRO A 413 12.62 47.85 -54.00
CA PRO A 413 13.18 47.06 -55.11
C PRO A 413 13.82 47.92 -56.21
N SER A 414 14.77 47.31 -56.93
CA SER A 414 15.21 47.78 -58.24
C SER A 414 15.16 46.67 -59.29
N THR A 415 14.76 47.05 -60.50
CA THR A 415 14.36 46.15 -61.59
C THR A 415 15.46 45.87 -62.61
N SER A 416 15.23 44.84 -63.44
CA SER A 416 15.90 44.56 -64.73
C SER A 416 17.23 43.79 -64.64
N LYS A 417 17.59 42.81 -65.51
CA LYS A 417 16.98 42.28 -66.75
C LYS A 417 17.08 40.74 -66.89
N THR A 418 16.27 40.22 -67.81
CA THR A 418 16.12 38.85 -68.35
C THR A 418 17.44 38.16 -68.78
N GLY A 419 17.53 36.82 -68.64
CA GLY A 419 18.69 36.06 -69.12
C GLY A 419 18.62 34.52 -69.10
N SER A 420 17.73 33.93 -69.92
CA SER A 420 17.74 32.52 -70.39
C SER A 420 17.59 31.36 -69.39
N ALA A 421 16.91 30.30 -69.83
CA ALA A 421 16.65 29.09 -69.07
C ALA A 421 17.73 28.01 -69.30
N ALA A 422 18.06 27.25 -68.25
CA ALA A 422 18.63 25.91 -68.37
C ALA A 422 18.13 25.06 -67.19
N CYS A 423 17.38 23.99 -67.50
CA CYS A 423 16.82 23.10 -66.50
C CYS A 423 17.94 22.28 -65.83
N LYS A 424 18.18 22.49 -64.54
CA LYS A 424 19.10 21.66 -63.75
C LYS A 424 18.43 21.27 -62.43
N VAL A 425 17.94 20.03 -62.39
CA VAL A 425 17.32 19.44 -61.20
C VAL A 425 18.34 19.41 -60.06
N GLN A 426 18.05 20.12 -58.98
CA GLN A 426 18.86 20.13 -57.76
C GLN A 426 18.11 19.41 -56.63
N PRO A 427 18.65 18.32 -56.04
CA PRO A 427 18.03 17.66 -54.88
C PRO A 427 18.27 18.36 -53.52
N THR A 428 18.73 19.61 -53.51
CA THR A 428 19.39 20.24 -52.34
C THR A 428 18.55 21.22 -51.52
N THR A 429 17.33 21.57 -51.94
CA THR A 429 16.46 22.47 -51.15
C THR A 429 15.79 21.75 -49.97
N LEU A 430 15.21 20.57 -50.21
CA LEU A 430 14.45 19.82 -49.20
C LEU A 430 15.24 19.53 -47.90
N THR A 431 16.54 19.29 -47.99
CA THR A 431 17.39 18.97 -46.82
C THR A 431 17.79 20.20 -45.99
N ALA A 432 17.69 21.41 -46.55
CA ALA A 432 17.89 22.65 -45.81
C ALA A 432 16.64 23.03 -45.00
N ASP A 433 15.45 22.83 -45.56
CA ASP A 433 14.20 23.17 -44.89
C ASP A 433 13.90 22.21 -43.73
N ILE A 434 14.08 20.89 -43.90
CA ILE A 434 13.96 19.90 -42.80
C ILE A 434 14.93 20.22 -41.63
N ARG A 435 16.13 20.74 -41.93
CA ARG A 435 17.10 21.13 -40.89
C ARG A 435 16.64 22.38 -40.12
N LYS A 436 16.04 23.37 -40.79
CA LYS A 436 15.45 24.54 -40.11
C LYS A 436 14.29 24.13 -39.22
N GLU A 437 13.37 23.33 -39.75
CA GLU A 437 12.22 22.80 -39.01
C GLU A 437 12.67 22.02 -37.75
N THR A 438 13.69 21.17 -37.87
CA THR A 438 14.29 20.46 -36.72
C THR A 438 14.90 21.43 -35.70
N ILE A 439 15.56 22.50 -36.14
CA ILE A 439 16.14 23.53 -35.26
C ILE A 439 15.03 24.32 -34.55
N GLU A 440 13.95 24.69 -35.25
CA GLU A 440 12.79 25.38 -34.68
C GLU A 440 12.09 24.50 -33.62
N ILE A 441 11.90 23.20 -33.92
CA ILE A 441 11.36 22.23 -32.98
C ILE A 441 12.29 22.05 -31.76
N LEU A 442 13.61 21.93 -31.95
CA LEU A 442 14.58 21.84 -30.85
C LEU A 442 14.53 23.05 -29.92
N ASN A 443 14.47 24.26 -30.47
CA ASN A 443 14.34 25.51 -29.70
C ASN A 443 12.98 25.64 -28.98
N GLY A 444 11.94 24.92 -29.44
CA GLY A 444 10.64 24.82 -28.76
C GLY A 444 10.60 23.78 -27.65
N ILE A 445 11.39 22.71 -27.75
CA ILE A 445 11.50 21.65 -26.72
C ILE A 445 12.39 22.10 -25.55
N LEU A 446 13.49 22.80 -25.88
CA LEU A 446 14.42 23.39 -24.93
C LEU A 446 14.69 24.82 -25.41
N PRO A 447 14.37 25.87 -24.62
CA PRO A 447 14.66 27.24 -25.04
C PRO A 447 16.18 27.47 -25.07
N PRO A 448 16.69 28.25 -26.05
CA PRO A 448 18.09 28.66 -26.07
C PRO A 448 18.44 29.51 -24.85
N LYS A 449 19.65 29.38 -24.34
CA LYS A 449 20.14 30.18 -23.21
C LYS A 449 20.55 31.56 -23.70
N GLU A 450 20.15 32.59 -22.97
CA GLU A 450 20.52 33.98 -23.22
C GLU A 450 21.05 34.59 -21.93
N TRP A 451 22.20 35.27 -22.00
CA TRP A 451 22.80 35.98 -20.87
C TRP A 451 23.48 37.26 -21.32
N GLU A 452 23.69 38.18 -20.39
CA GLU A 452 24.42 39.42 -20.60
C GLU A 452 25.79 39.32 -19.93
N GLU A 453 26.86 39.64 -20.67
CA GLU A 453 28.24 39.64 -20.19
C GLU A 453 28.94 40.87 -20.79
N ASP A 454 29.52 41.73 -19.96
CA ASP A 454 30.15 43.01 -20.36
C ASP A 454 29.28 43.92 -21.26
N GLY A 455 27.96 43.98 -21.00
CA GLY A 455 27.01 44.78 -21.78
C GLY A 455 26.69 44.20 -23.17
N GLN A 456 27.06 42.93 -23.40
CA GLN A 456 26.82 42.20 -24.64
C GLN A 456 25.87 41.02 -24.37
N ILE A 457 24.84 40.89 -25.21
CA ILE A 457 23.89 39.77 -25.12
C ILE A 457 24.45 38.58 -25.90
N TRP A 458 24.70 37.49 -25.19
CA TRP A 458 25.13 36.22 -25.73
C TRP A 458 23.96 35.25 -25.80
N LYS A 459 23.85 34.53 -26.93
CA LYS A 459 22.83 33.50 -27.14
C LYS A 459 23.50 32.17 -27.47
N GLN A 460 23.11 31.13 -26.75
CA GLN A 460 23.58 29.76 -26.93
C GLN A 460 22.42 28.84 -27.29
N GLN A 461 22.46 28.27 -28.50
CA GLN A 461 21.45 27.34 -28.98
C GLN A 461 21.82 25.89 -28.66
N ILE A 462 20.80 25.03 -28.62
CA ILE A 462 20.97 23.58 -28.46
C ILE A 462 21.58 23.01 -29.74
N SER A 463 22.55 22.10 -29.59
CA SER A 463 23.26 21.57 -30.74
C SER A 463 22.35 20.75 -31.65
N SER A 464 22.33 21.10 -32.93
CA SER A 464 21.65 20.34 -33.99
C SER A 464 22.46 19.13 -34.49
N THR A 465 23.64 18.88 -33.91
CA THR A 465 24.51 17.77 -34.31
C THR A 465 23.92 16.40 -33.93
N PRO A 466 23.74 15.46 -34.88
CA PRO A 466 23.33 14.09 -34.57
C PRO A 466 24.34 13.40 -33.63
N ALA A 467 23.84 12.58 -32.71
CA ALA A 467 24.68 11.83 -31.78
C ALA A 467 25.18 10.51 -32.38
N THR A 468 26.44 10.19 -32.13
CA THR A 468 27.04 8.89 -32.43
C THR A 468 26.90 7.93 -31.24
N ARG A 469 27.20 6.64 -31.45
CA ARG A 469 27.27 5.66 -30.34
C ARG A 469 28.28 6.08 -29.25
N LEU A 470 29.37 6.77 -29.63
CA LEU A 470 30.37 7.25 -28.69
C LEU A 470 29.86 8.43 -27.85
N ASP A 471 29.10 9.36 -28.46
CA ASP A 471 28.47 10.46 -27.70
C ASP A 471 27.51 9.93 -26.61
N VAL A 472 26.78 8.84 -26.88
CA VAL A 472 25.87 8.20 -25.91
C VAL A 472 26.63 7.54 -24.75
N ILE A 473 27.76 6.89 -25.03
CA ILE A 473 28.63 6.31 -23.99
C ILE A 473 29.22 7.42 -23.12
N ASN A 474 29.77 8.47 -23.74
CA ASN A 474 30.30 9.63 -23.04
C ASN A 474 29.26 10.33 -22.17
N LEU A 475 28.00 10.42 -22.62
CA LEU A 475 26.89 10.96 -21.84
C LEU A 475 26.58 10.12 -20.59
N GLN A 476 26.62 8.79 -20.71
CA GLN A 476 26.44 7.89 -19.58
C GLN A 476 27.58 8.06 -18.57
N GLU A 477 28.83 8.01 -19.02
CA GLU A 477 30.01 8.18 -18.15
C GLU A 477 30.01 9.54 -17.43
N GLN A 478 29.61 10.62 -18.12
CA GLN A 478 29.45 11.94 -17.51
C GLN A 478 28.31 11.99 -16.49
N LEU A 479 27.18 11.32 -16.74
CA LEU A 479 26.09 11.23 -15.77
C LEU A 479 26.54 10.47 -14.52
N ASP A 480 27.15 9.30 -14.68
CA ASP A 480 27.62 8.46 -13.57
C ASP A 480 28.70 9.19 -12.74
N MET A 481 29.67 9.84 -13.40
CA MET A 481 30.68 10.67 -12.76
C MET A 481 30.04 11.84 -11.98
N LYS A 482 29.06 12.55 -12.55
CA LYS A 482 28.38 13.67 -11.85
C LYS A 482 27.52 13.20 -10.68
N LEU A 483 26.86 12.04 -10.80
CA LEU A 483 26.10 11.43 -9.69
C LEU A 483 27.03 11.06 -8.53
N GLN A 484 28.19 10.47 -8.82
CA GLN A 484 29.19 10.12 -7.81
C GLN A 484 29.84 11.37 -7.18
N HIS A 485 30.30 12.32 -8.00
CA HIS A 485 30.96 13.55 -7.53
C HIS A 485 30.03 14.44 -6.70
N ARG A 486 28.76 14.60 -7.10
CA ARG A 486 27.75 15.34 -6.33
C ARG A 486 27.07 14.48 -5.23
N GLN A 487 27.59 13.28 -4.93
CA GLN A 487 27.11 12.38 -3.88
C GLN A 487 25.59 12.16 -3.88
N ALA A 488 25.03 11.90 -5.06
CA ALA A 488 23.60 11.66 -5.22
C ALA A 488 23.16 10.36 -4.51
N ARG A 489 22.01 10.41 -3.80
CA ARG A 489 21.49 9.23 -3.09
C ARG A 489 20.92 8.21 -4.08
N GLU A 490 21.34 6.96 -3.95
CA GLU A 490 20.83 5.83 -4.73
C GLU A 490 19.36 5.51 -4.44
N THR A 491 18.92 5.70 -3.19
CA THR A 491 17.57 5.40 -2.73
C THR A 491 16.87 6.64 -2.15
N GLY A 492 15.53 6.64 -2.23
CA GLY A 492 14.70 7.76 -1.77
C GLY A 492 14.75 9.01 -2.66
N ILE A 493 14.16 10.10 -2.15
CA ILE A 493 14.06 11.38 -2.85
C ILE A 493 15.43 12.11 -2.77
N CYS A 494 15.97 12.52 -3.92
CA CYS A 494 17.24 13.23 -4.02
C CYS A 494 17.15 14.34 -5.09
N PRO A 495 17.28 15.63 -4.71
CA PRO A 495 17.23 16.74 -5.67
C PRO A 495 18.34 16.69 -6.72
N VAL A 496 19.58 16.43 -6.30
CA VAL A 496 20.75 16.31 -7.21
C VAL A 496 20.53 15.23 -8.26
N ARG A 497 20.01 14.07 -7.85
CA ARG A 497 19.65 12.99 -8.78
C ARG A 497 18.54 13.42 -9.73
N ARG A 498 17.47 14.05 -9.22
CA ARG A 498 16.37 14.56 -10.06
C ARG A 498 16.91 15.53 -11.11
N GLU A 499 17.73 16.49 -10.72
CA GLU A 499 18.34 17.48 -11.61
C GLU A 499 19.15 16.81 -12.73
N LEU A 500 20.11 15.95 -12.39
CA LEU A 500 20.98 15.27 -13.36
C LEU A 500 20.19 14.34 -14.31
N TYR A 501 19.19 13.62 -13.81
CA TYR A 501 18.32 12.79 -14.66
C TYR A 501 17.41 13.63 -15.56
N THR A 502 16.93 14.80 -15.12
CA THR A 502 16.19 15.73 -15.99
C THR A 502 17.09 16.22 -17.13
N GLN A 503 18.30 16.68 -16.83
CA GLN A 503 19.25 17.12 -17.86
C GLN A 503 19.65 16.01 -18.84
N CYS A 504 19.85 14.78 -18.35
CA CYS A 504 20.11 13.62 -19.21
C CYS A 504 18.89 13.32 -20.10
N PHE A 505 17.67 13.41 -19.56
CA PHE A 505 16.46 13.18 -20.35
C PHE A 505 16.23 14.26 -21.41
N ASP A 506 16.54 15.52 -21.09
CA ASP A 506 16.53 16.63 -22.06
C ASP A 506 17.54 16.42 -23.20
N GLU A 507 18.74 15.90 -22.89
CA GLU A 507 19.72 15.50 -23.92
C GLU A 507 19.24 14.30 -24.75
N ILE A 508 18.60 13.29 -24.15
CA ILE A 508 17.97 12.19 -24.87
C ILE A 508 16.87 12.71 -25.80
N ILE A 509 16.04 13.65 -25.34
CA ILE A 509 15.00 14.28 -26.17
C ILE A 509 15.65 15.04 -27.34
N ARG A 510 16.73 15.80 -27.13
CA ARG A 510 17.51 16.44 -28.21
C ARG A 510 17.96 15.42 -29.26
N GLN A 511 18.61 14.34 -28.83
CA GLN A 511 19.13 13.30 -29.73
C GLN A 511 18.01 12.58 -30.50
N VAL A 512 16.90 12.24 -29.82
CA VAL A 512 15.74 11.60 -30.46
C VAL A 512 15.04 12.54 -31.43
N THR A 513 14.92 13.83 -31.12
CA THR A 513 14.32 14.85 -32.01
C THR A 513 15.10 14.96 -33.31
N ILE A 514 16.43 15.00 -33.24
CA ILE A 514 17.30 15.08 -34.44
C ILE A 514 17.15 13.84 -35.32
N ASN A 515 16.92 12.66 -34.73
CA ASN A 515 16.66 11.42 -35.46
C ASN A 515 15.21 11.35 -36.02
N CYS A 516 14.23 11.87 -35.28
CA CYS A 516 12.82 11.90 -35.64
C CYS A 516 12.06 12.89 -34.74
N ALA A 517 11.68 14.04 -35.29
CA ALA A 517 11.06 15.14 -34.54
C ALA A 517 9.78 14.71 -33.79
N GLU A 518 8.90 13.95 -34.44
CA GLU A 518 7.65 13.43 -33.84
C GLU A 518 7.89 12.59 -32.58
N ARG A 519 8.95 11.78 -32.56
CA ARG A 519 9.33 11.00 -31.37
C ARG A 519 9.87 11.90 -30.26
N GLY A 520 10.61 12.95 -30.62
CA GLY A 520 11.05 14.00 -29.69
C GLY A 520 9.88 14.73 -29.03
N LEU A 521 8.92 15.19 -29.84
CA LEU A 521 7.69 15.86 -29.39
C LEU A 521 6.82 14.96 -28.50
N LEU A 522 6.76 13.65 -28.76
CA LEU A 522 6.07 12.71 -27.87
C LEU A 522 6.78 12.58 -26.52
N LEU A 523 8.11 12.46 -26.50
CA LEU A 523 8.89 12.39 -25.26
C LEU A 523 8.81 13.70 -24.45
N LEU A 524 8.77 14.86 -25.12
CA LEU A 524 8.50 16.16 -24.49
C LEU A 524 7.17 16.14 -23.73
N ARG A 525 6.07 15.73 -24.39
CA ARG A 525 4.75 15.65 -23.72
C ARG A 525 4.76 14.70 -22.53
N ILE A 526 5.46 13.57 -22.64
CA ILE A 526 5.61 12.61 -21.53
C ILE A 526 6.41 13.23 -20.37
N ARG A 527 7.48 13.99 -20.66
CA ARG A 527 8.26 14.73 -19.64
C ARG A 527 7.36 15.68 -18.86
N ASP A 528 6.58 16.49 -19.57
CA ASP A 528 5.80 17.57 -18.99
C ASP A 528 4.59 17.02 -18.21
N GLU A 529 3.93 15.97 -18.70
CA GLU A 529 2.87 15.22 -17.98
C GLU A 529 3.39 14.62 -16.67
N ILE A 530 4.61 14.04 -16.67
CA ILE A 530 5.25 13.51 -15.47
C ILE A 530 5.61 14.67 -14.51
N GLN A 531 6.08 15.81 -15.01
CA GLN A 531 6.33 16.99 -14.17
C GLN A 531 5.06 17.53 -13.51
N MET A 532 3.95 17.66 -14.25
CA MET A 532 2.65 18.05 -13.69
C MET A 532 2.16 17.05 -12.64
N THR A 533 2.26 15.74 -12.92
CA THR A 533 1.90 14.66 -11.99
C THR A 533 2.72 14.74 -10.69
N MET A 534 4.03 14.95 -10.80
CA MET A 534 4.92 15.08 -9.64
C MET A 534 4.63 16.34 -8.82
N ALA A 535 4.32 17.47 -9.47
CA ALA A 535 3.92 18.71 -8.79
C ALA A 535 2.61 18.52 -8.01
N ALA A 536 1.61 17.84 -8.60
CA ALA A 536 0.36 17.51 -7.93
C ALA A 536 0.59 16.63 -6.68
N TYR A 537 1.42 15.58 -6.78
CA TYR A 537 1.79 14.76 -5.62
C TYR A 537 2.55 15.54 -4.55
N GLN A 538 3.44 16.47 -4.93
CA GLN A 538 4.15 17.31 -3.99
C GLN A 538 3.20 18.23 -3.21
N THR A 539 2.23 18.86 -3.89
CA THR A 539 1.19 19.69 -3.24
C THR A 539 0.29 18.86 -2.31
N LEU A 540 -0.08 17.64 -2.72
CA LEU A 540 -0.86 16.73 -1.88
C LEU A 540 -0.09 16.31 -0.61
N TYR A 541 1.20 16.00 -0.75
CA TYR A 541 2.08 15.65 0.37
C TYR A 541 2.32 16.81 1.34
N GLN A 542 2.51 18.04 0.83
CA GLN A 542 2.58 19.24 1.66
C GLN A 542 1.25 19.47 2.41
N SER A 543 0.12 19.24 1.74
CA SER A 543 -1.21 19.36 2.34
C SER A 543 -1.48 18.31 3.42
N SER A 544 -1.01 17.07 3.26
CA SER A 544 -1.16 16.02 4.26
C SER A 544 -0.27 16.25 5.49
N ILE A 545 0.96 16.73 5.33
CA ILE A 545 1.80 17.20 6.45
C ILE A 545 1.10 18.33 7.20
N ALA A 546 0.60 19.35 6.49
CA ALA A 546 -0.08 20.49 7.10
C ALA A 546 -1.40 20.09 7.80
N PHE A 547 -2.08 19.02 7.35
CA PHE A 547 -3.20 18.43 8.07
C PHE A 547 -2.74 17.71 9.35
N GLY A 548 -1.72 16.87 9.27
CA GLY A 548 -1.15 16.15 10.41
C GLY A 548 -0.66 17.09 11.51
N MET A 549 0.09 18.13 11.16
CA MET A 549 0.55 19.17 12.09
C MET A 549 -0.63 19.90 12.77
N ARG A 550 -1.66 20.28 12.01
CA ARG A 550 -2.86 20.92 12.58
C ARG A 550 -3.61 19.99 13.53
N LYS A 551 -3.67 18.69 13.24
CA LYS A 551 -4.32 17.71 14.13
C LYS A 551 -3.52 17.42 15.40
N ALA A 552 -2.19 17.36 15.31
CA ALA A 552 -1.33 17.28 16.48
C ALA A 552 -1.48 18.53 17.39
N LEU A 553 -1.44 19.73 16.79
CA LEU A 553 -1.62 20.98 17.55
C LEU A 553 -3.03 21.11 18.14
N GLN A 554 -4.06 20.63 17.44
CA GLN A 554 -5.44 20.57 17.97
C GLN A 554 -5.54 19.60 19.17
N ALA A 555 -4.78 18.50 19.20
CA ALA A 555 -4.79 17.55 20.30
C ALA A 555 -4.04 18.06 21.56
N GLU A 556 -3.03 18.91 21.38
CA GLU A 556 -2.32 19.57 22.49
C GLU A 556 -3.05 20.82 23.02
N GLN A 557 -4.08 21.31 22.33
CA GLN A 557 -4.82 22.50 22.74
C GLN A 557 -5.58 22.29 24.06
N GLY A 558 -5.38 23.18 25.04
CA GLY A 558 -5.99 23.10 26.37
C GLY A 558 -5.32 22.12 27.34
N LYS A 559 -4.28 21.40 26.90
CA LYS A 559 -3.48 20.52 27.76
C LYS A 559 -2.75 21.28 28.86
N GLU A 560 -2.22 22.47 28.54
CA GLU A 560 -1.54 23.33 29.53
C GLU A 560 -2.51 23.80 30.63
N ASP A 561 -3.73 24.20 30.26
CA ASP A 561 -4.78 24.60 31.23
C ASP A 561 -5.17 23.43 32.15
N LEU A 562 -5.28 22.21 31.61
CA LEU A 562 -5.56 21.00 32.39
C LEU A 562 -4.39 20.62 33.33
N ILE A 563 -3.14 20.82 32.89
CA ILE A 563 -1.96 20.60 33.74
C ILE A 563 -1.96 21.61 34.90
N ALA A 564 -2.18 22.90 34.62
CA ALA A 564 -2.26 23.94 35.65
C ALA A 564 -3.39 23.68 36.66
N ALA A 565 -4.57 23.27 36.18
CA ALA A 565 -5.70 22.89 37.05
C ALA A 565 -5.37 21.65 37.90
N ALA A 566 -4.64 20.67 37.37
CA ALA A 566 -4.20 19.49 38.12
C ALA A 566 -3.14 19.83 39.19
N GLU A 567 -2.27 20.81 38.94
CA GLU A 567 -1.30 21.31 39.93
C GLU A 567 -2.00 22.08 41.06
N GLU A 568 -2.92 22.98 40.73
CA GLU A 568 -3.73 23.73 41.71
C GLU A 568 -4.55 22.77 42.59
N LEU A 569 -5.23 21.77 42.00
CA LEU A 569 -5.98 20.77 42.77
C LEU A 569 -5.08 19.89 43.65
N ARG A 570 -3.85 19.60 43.25
CA ARG A 570 -2.86 18.91 44.10
C ARG A 570 -2.43 19.78 45.28
N LEU A 571 -2.21 21.08 45.06
CA LEU A 571 -1.88 22.03 46.12
C LEU A 571 -3.02 22.17 47.13
N GLN A 572 -4.26 22.35 46.64
CA GLN A 572 -5.46 22.40 47.48
C GLN A 572 -5.68 21.12 48.27
N LYS A 573 -5.45 19.94 47.66
CA LYS A 573 -5.51 18.66 48.37
C LYS A 573 -4.50 18.60 49.51
N SER A 574 -3.24 18.96 49.26
CA SER A 574 -2.17 18.95 50.28
C SER A 574 -2.49 19.89 51.45
N GLU A 575 -3.02 21.08 51.16
CA GLU A 575 -3.43 22.06 52.17
C GLU A 575 -4.66 21.58 52.96
N LEU A 576 -5.63 20.94 52.32
CA LEU A 576 -6.77 20.30 53.00
C LEU A 576 -6.31 19.14 53.91
N GLU A 577 -5.36 18.31 53.45
CA GLU A 577 -4.78 17.24 54.27
C GLU A 577 -4.05 17.80 55.49
N ARG A 578 -3.33 18.93 55.35
CA ARG A 578 -2.72 19.67 56.47
C ARG A 578 -3.77 20.17 57.46
N THR A 579 -4.82 20.85 57.00
CA THR A 579 -5.86 21.37 57.91
C THR A 579 -6.63 20.25 58.61
N VAL A 580 -6.89 19.11 57.94
CA VAL A 580 -7.48 17.92 58.57
C VAL A 580 -6.56 17.34 59.65
N ALA A 581 -5.24 17.27 59.42
CA ALA A 581 -4.29 16.81 60.42
C ALA A 581 -4.27 17.73 61.66
N GLU A 582 -4.26 19.05 61.46
CA GLU A 582 -4.30 20.04 62.55
C GLU A 582 -5.61 20.01 63.34
N LEU A 583 -6.75 19.85 62.68
CA LEU A 583 -8.05 19.74 63.34
C LEU A 583 -8.18 18.44 64.14
N LYS A 584 -7.68 17.31 63.61
CA LYS A 584 -7.57 16.04 64.36
C LYS A 584 -6.70 16.21 65.60
N GLN A 585 -5.51 16.80 65.47
CA GLN A 585 -4.62 17.04 66.61
C GLN A 585 -5.28 17.93 67.69
N LYS A 586 -6.01 18.97 67.28
CA LYS A 586 -6.77 19.84 68.20
C LYS A 586 -7.93 19.09 68.88
N PHE A 587 -8.62 18.21 68.15
CA PHE A 587 -9.67 17.35 68.69
C PHE A 587 -9.11 16.38 69.74
N ASP A 588 -8.07 15.62 69.42
CA ASP A 588 -7.42 14.68 70.33
C ASP A 588 -6.93 15.38 71.62
N GLN A 589 -6.36 16.60 71.48
CA GLN A 589 -5.95 17.41 72.63
C GLN A 589 -7.12 17.93 73.47
N ALA A 590 -8.27 18.20 72.87
CA ALA A 590 -9.47 18.60 73.59
C ALA A 590 -10.12 17.41 74.31
N GLU A 591 -10.19 16.25 73.65
CA GLU A 591 -10.71 15.01 74.21
C GLU A 591 -9.89 14.55 75.43
N ARG A 592 -8.55 14.55 75.33
CA ARG A 592 -7.65 14.23 76.46
C ARG A 592 -7.88 15.15 77.65
N ARG A 593 -7.92 16.48 77.43
CA ARG A 593 -8.21 17.45 78.50
C ARG A 593 -9.60 17.23 79.12
N ALA A 594 -10.61 16.89 78.32
CA ALA A 594 -11.95 16.59 78.81
C ALA A 594 -12.06 15.23 79.52
N ALA A 595 -11.18 14.28 79.23
CA ALA A 595 -11.03 13.03 79.97
C ALA A 595 -10.32 13.26 81.31
N GLU A 596 -9.19 13.98 81.32
CA GLU A 596 -8.44 14.38 82.51
C GLU A 596 -9.30 15.18 83.50
N LEU A 597 -10.10 16.14 83.01
CA LEU A 597 -11.04 16.90 83.83
C LEU A 597 -12.12 16.00 84.45
N ARG A 598 -12.73 15.10 83.68
CA ARG A 598 -13.72 14.14 84.20
C ARG A 598 -13.12 13.21 85.25
N GLU A 599 -11.93 12.66 85.01
CA GLU A 599 -11.25 11.80 85.99
C GLU A 599 -10.93 12.57 87.30
N ALA A 600 -10.55 13.85 87.19
CA ALA A 600 -10.32 14.71 88.35
C ALA A 600 -11.61 15.05 89.12
N GLU A 601 -12.74 15.26 88.43
CA GLU A 601 -14.05 15.46 89.05
C GLU A 601 -14.58 14.17 89.71
N GLU A 602 -14.47 13.02 89.03
CA GLU A 602 -14.81 11.71 89.59
C GLU A 602 -13.99 11.38 90.85
N LYS A 603 -12.69 11.69 90.85
CA LYS A 603 -11.83 11.57 92.04
C LYS A 603 -12.31 12.46 93.19
N LYS A 604 -12.59 13.74 92.94
CA LYS A 604 -13.11 14.67 93.96
C LYS A 604 -14.45 14.20 94.53
N HIS A 605 -15.38 13.79 93.68
CA HIS A 605 -16.68 13.26 94.13
C HIS A 605 -16.52 11.95 94.90
N MET A 606 -15.60 11.07 94.51
CA MET A 606 -15.30 9.86 95.26
C MET A 606 -14.71 10.17 96.65
N GLU A 607 -13.79 11.13 96.74
CA GLU A 607 -13.22 11.61 98.02
C GLU A 607 -14.29 12.23 98.92
N GLU A 608 -15.19 13.06 98.36
CA GLU A 608 -16.33 13.65 99.06
C GLU A 608 -17.31 12.59 99.56
N ILE A 609 -17.67 11.60 98.74
CA ILE A 609 -18.50 10.45 99.13
C ILE A 609 -17.81 9.65 100.25
N GLN A 610 -16.50 9.43 100.17
CA GLN A 610 -15.76 8.74 101.24
C GLN A 610 -15.73 9.55 102.55
N PHE A 611 -15.57 10.87 102.47
CA PHE A 611 -15.65 11.76 103.62
C PHE A 611 -17.04 11.71 104.27
N LEU A 612 -18.10 11.93 103.49
CA LEU A 612 -19.49 11.87 103.96
C LEU A 612 -19.87 10.49 104.54
N LYS A 613 -19.34 9.39 103.99
CA LYS A 613 -19.50 8.04 104.56
C LYS A 613 -18.84 7.93 105.94
N LYS A 614 -17.61 8.43 106.11
CA LYS A 614 -16.91 8.45 107.41
C LYS A 614 -17.67 9.31 108.44
N THR A 615 -18.13 10.49 108.05
CA THR A 615 -18.93 11.37 108.93
C THR A 615 -20.25 10.73 109.34
N ASN A 616 -21.00 10.15 108.40
CA ASN A 616 -22.23 9.41 108.72
C ASN A 616 -21.97 8.22 109.65
N GLN A 617 -20.87 7.49 109.45
CA GLN A 617 -20.48 6.39 110.34
C GLN A 617 -20.17 6.91 111.77
N GLN A 618 -19.44 8.01 111.89
CA GLN A 618 -19.17 8.66 113.19
C GLN A 618 -20.46 9.14 113.89
N LEU A 619 -21.35 9.82 113.15
CA LEU A 619 -22.65 10.25 113.68
C LEU A 619 -23.52 9.06 114.10
N LYS A 620 -23.50 7.95 113.34
CA LYS A 620 -24.20 6.72 113.71
C LYS A 620 -23.65 6.14 115.02
N THR A 621 -22.34 6.05 115.19
CA THR A 621 -21.72 5.58 116.44
C THR A 621 -22.03 6.51 117.62
N GLN A 622 -22.09 7.83 117.41
CA GLN A 622 -22.51 8.78 118.44
C GLN A 622 -23.97 8.59 118.84
N LEU A 623 -24.88 8.40 117.87
CA LEU A 623 -26.30 8.12 118.13
C LEU A 623 -26.50 6.77 118.84
N GLU A 624 -25.78 5.73 118.43
CA GLU A 624 -25.76 4.42 119.11
C GLU A 624 -25.27 4.57 120.57
N GLY A 625 -24.28 5.42 120.83
CA GLY A 625 -23.80 5.74 122.19
C GLY A 625 -24.79 6.55 123.05
N ILE A 626 -25.64 7.39 122.43
CA ILE A 626 -26.69 8.16 123.13
C ILE A 626 -27.94 7.29 123.39
N LEU A 627 -28.27 6.38 122.47
CA LEU A 627 -29.41 5.47 122.55
C LEU A 627 -29.12 4.21 123.39
N ALA A 628 -27.85 3.91 123.66
CA ALA A 628 -27.47 2.86 124.60
C ALA A 628 -28.04 3.17 126.01
N PRO A 629 -28.79 2.24 126.64
CA PRO A 629 -29.37 2.49 127.95
C PRO A 629 -28.27 2.67 128.99
N LYS A 630 -28.35 3.76 129.76
CA LYS A 630 -27.47 4.00 130.91
C LYS A 630 -27.63 2.85 131.91
N LYS A 631 -26.52 2.20 132.25
CA LYS A 631 -26.40 1.30 133.41
C LYS A 631 -26.17 2.12 134.68
#